data_AF-A0A832MAU4-F1
#
_entry.id   AF-A0A832MAU4-F1
#
_cell.length_a   1.000
_cell.length_b   1.000
_cell.length_c   1.000
_cell.angle_alpha   90.00
_cell.angle_beta   90.00
_cell.angle_gamma   90.00
#
_symmetry.space_group_name_H-M   'P 1'
#
loop_
_entity.id
_entity.type
_entity.pdbx_description
1 polymer ?
#
loop_
_entity_poly.entity_id
_entity_poly.type
_entity_poly.pdbx_seq_one_letter_code
_entity_poly.pdbx_strand_id
1 'polypeptide(L)'
;MTIKPDVALYGGFAGSEAARDERNWTNHLSILWGTTNGAVVTITNCGPATRMDGFVIGGGNDIHGGGIKVSGAAPVIANNTIRNNGYKLSALDSNLR
;
A
#
# COMPACT_ATOMS: atom_id res chain seq x y z
N MET A 1 -2.85 3.09 6.84
CA MET A 1 -3.80 2.05 7.32
C MET A 1 -3.04 0.83 7.77
N THR A 2 -3.62 0.01 8.66
CA THR A 2 -3.01 -1.25 9.13
C THR A 2 -3.83 -2.43 8.65
N ILE A 3 -3.18 -3.42 8.02
CA ILE A 3 -3.84 -4.67 7.62
C ILE A 3 -3.91 -5.59 8.84
N LYS A 4 -5.08 -6.19 9.08
CA LYS A 4 -5.23 -7.21 10.14
C LYS A 4 -4.51 -8.51 9.72
N PRO A 5 -3.93 -9.26 10.66
CA PRO A 5 -3.32 -10.54 10.34
C PRO A 5 -4.27 -11.47 9.60
N ASP A 6 -3.73 -12.17 8.60
CA ASP A 6 -4.38 -13.20 7.80
C ASP A 6 -5.58 -12.72 6.98
N VAL A 7 -5.61 -11.42 6.67
CA VAL A 7 -6.58 -10.80 5.76
C VAL A 7 -5.95 -10.54 4.40
N ALA A 8 -6.65 -10.96 3.34
CA ALA A 8 -6.31 -10.66 1.97
C ALA A 8 -7.14 -9.49 1.43
N LEU A 9 -6.46 -8.44 0.97
CA LEU A 9 -7.07 -7.28 0.31
C LEU A 9 -6.76 -7.31 -1.18
N TYR A 10 -7.80 -7.07 -1.97
CA TYR A 10 -7.73 -7.04 -3.44
C TYR A 10 -8.32 -5.73 -3.95
N GLY A 11 -7.55 -5.04 -4.79
CA GLY A 11 -7.99 -3.92 -5.62
C GLY A 11 -8.20 -4.35 -7.08
N GLY A 12 -8.78 -3.46 -7.88
CA GLY A 12 -9.02 -3.73 -9.30
C GLY A 12 -10.48 -3.93 -9.72
N PHE A 13 -11.45 -3.61 -8.86
CA PHE A 13 -12.87 -3.87 -9.13
C PHE A 13 -13.56 -2.65 -9.77
N ALA A 14 -14.38 -2.88 -10.78
CA ALA A 14 -15.34 -1.94 -11.36
C ALA A 14 -16.67 -1.91 -10.60
N GLY A 15 -16.97 -2.94 -9.81
CA GLY A 15 -18.18 -3.06 -9.00
C GLY A 15 -19.27 -3.95 -9.63
N SER A 16 -19.00 -4.56 -10.78
CA SER A 16 -19.90 -5.49 -11.48
C SER A 16 -19.38 -6.92 -11.55
N GLU A 17 -18.18 -7.17 -11.00
CA GLU A 17 -17.59 -8.51 -10.95
C GLU A 17 -18.43 -9.46 -10.10
N ALA A 18 -18.65 -10.67 -10.62
CA ALA A 18 -19.25 -11.78 -9.89
C ALA A 18 -18.20 -12.64 -9.17
N ALA A 19 -16.94 -12.55 -9.60
CA ALA A 19 -15.82 -13.27 -8.98
C ALA A 19 -14.57 -12.39 -8.84
N ARG A 20 -13.76 -12.70 -7.82
CA ARG A 20 -12.52 -11.97 -7.52
C ARG A 20 -11.56 -11.91 -8.72
N ASP A 21 -11.47 -12.99 -9.50
CA ASP A 21 -10.48 -13.12 -10.56
C ASP A 21 -10.89 -12.37 -11.85
N GLU A 22 -12.10 -11.80 -11.90
CA GLU A 22 -12.57 -10.91 -12.98
C GLU A 22 -12.04 -9.47 -12.85
N ARG A 23 -11.44 -9.15 -11.69
CA ARG A 23 -10.86 -7.82 -11.44
C ARG A 23 -9.81 -7.45 -12.48
N ASN A 24 -9.69 -6.16 -12.77
CA ASN A 24 -8.67 -5.59 -13.63
C ASN A 24 -7.89 -4.50 -12.88
N TRP A 25 -6.82 -4.88 -12.20
CA TRP A 25 -6.01 -3.96 -11.39
C TRP A 25 -5.18 -2.96 -12.20
N THR A 26 -5.08 -3.12 -13.52
CA THR A 26 -4.38 -2.15 -14.38
C THR A 26 -5.31 -1.04 -14.84
N ASN A 27 -6.59 -1.34 -15.11
CA ASN A 27 -7.55 -0.35 -15.63
C ASN A 27 -8.55 0.17 -14.58
N HIS A 28 -8.89 -0.61 -13.55
CA HIS A 28 -9.84 -0.22 -12.49
C HIS A 28 -9.10 0.05 -11.18
N LEU A 29 -8.37 1.17 -11.14
CA LEU A 29 -7.42 1.44 -10.05
C LEU A 29 -8.10 1.60 -8.68
N SER A 30 -7.60 0.86 -7.70
CA SER A 30 -7.88 1.12 -6.28
C SER A 30 -6.68 1.83 -5.66
N ILE A 31 -6.88 3.05 -5.16
CA ILE A 31 -5.80 3.94 -4.76
C ILE A 31 -5.79 4.13 -3.24
N LEU A 32 -4.64 3.84 -2.61
CA LEU A 32 -4.33 4.26 -1.25
C LEU A 32 -3.30 5.38 -1.31
N TRP A 33 -3.69 6.57 -0.86
CA TRP A 33 -2.84 7.75 -0.89
C TRP A 33 -2.59 8.31 0.51
N GLY A 34 -1.34 8.33 0.94
CA GLY A 34 -0.90 8.95 2.18
C GLY A 34 -0.94 10.47 2.09
N THR A 35 -1.44 11.11 3.14
CA THR A 35 -1.52 12.58 3.26
C THR A 35 -0.77 13.12 4.48
N THR A 36 -0.28 12.23 5.34
CA THR A 36 0.42 12.57 6.59
C THR A 36 1.77 11.86 6.66
N ASN A 37 2.57 12.22 7.67
CA ASN A 37 3.78 11.48 8.00
C ASN A 37 3.40 10.05 8.44
N GLY A 38 4.04 9.06 7.82
CA GLY A 38 3.82 7.64 8.05
C GLY A 38 3.77 6.82 6.77
N ALA A 39 3.85 5.50 6.95
CA ALA A 39 3.62 4.54 5.87
C ALA A 39 2.13 4.55 5.46
N VAL A 40 1.85 4.43 4.15
CA VAL A 40 0.47 4.31 3.66
C VAL A 40 -0.15 3.01 4.17
N VAL A 41 0.61 1.91 4.14
CA VAL A 41 0.18 0.59 4.59
C VAL A 41 1.17 0.04 5.60
N THR A 42 0.68 -0.39 6.75
CA THR A 42 1.46 -1.09 7.78
C THR A 42 0.97 -2.52 7.92
N ILE A 43 1.89 -3.47 7.90
CA ILE A 43 1.64 -4.91 8.03
C ILE A 43 2.58 -5.45 9.11
N THR A 44 2.00 -5.99 10.19
CA THR A 44 2.76 -6.43 11.37
C THR A 44 2.25 -7.76 11.89
N ASN A 45 3.17 -8.66 12.29
CA ASN A 45 2.85 -9.91 12.98
C ASN A 45 1.80 -10.76 12.24
N CYS A 46 2.03 -11.04 10.96
CA CYS A 46 1.05 -11.73 10.11
C CYS A 46 1.67 -12.87 9.28
N GLY A 47 0.84 -13.85 8.93
CA GLY A 47 1.21 -15.00 8.11
C GLY A 47 0.96 -14.79 6.61
N PRO A 48 1.24 -15.83 5.79
CA PRO A 48 1.14 -15.80 4.32
C PRO A 48 -0.29 -15.67 3.80
N ALA A 49 -1.32 -15.87 4.64
CA ALA A 49 -2.70 -15.57 4.28
C ALA A 49 -2.96 -14.06 4.13
N THR A 50 -2.09 -13.22 4.71
CA THR A 50 -2.17 -11.78 4.57
C THR A 50 -1.73 -11.39 3.16
N ARG A 51 -2.56 -10.62 2.45
CA ARG A 51 -2.26 -10.21 1.08
C ARG A 51 -2.62 -8.75 0.82
N MET A 52 -1.76 -8.09 0.06
CA MET A 52 -2.01 -6.77 -0.51
C MET A 52 -1.83 -6.87 -2.03
N ASP A 53 -2.92 -6.82 -2.78
CA ASP A 53 -2.90 -7.11 -4.22
C ASP A 53 -3.74 -6.15 -5.06
N GLY A 54 -3.13 -5.55 -6.09
CA GLY A 54 -3.87 -4.78 -7.10
C GLY A 54 -4.12 -3.33 -6.73
N PHE A 55 -3.27 -2.71 -5.89
CA PHE A 55 -3.44 -1.32 -5.47
C PHE A 55 -2.38 -0.39 -6.05
N VAL A 56 -2.75 0.88 -6.20
CA VAL A 56 -1.80 1.98 -6.31
C VAL A 56 -1.55 2.56 -4.92
N ILE A 57 -0.30 2.51 -4.45
CA ILE A 57 0.08 2.93 -3.10
C ILE A 57 1.07 4.08 -3.22
N GLY A 58 0.70 5.28 -2.75
CA GLY A 58 1.55 6.46 -2.87
C GLY A 58 1.33 7.56 -1.85
N GLY A 59 2.20 8.56 -1.87
CA GLY A 59 2.09 9.75 -1.02
C GLY A 59 2.58 9.57 0.43
N GLY A 60 3.03 8.37 0.82
CA GLY A 60 3.48 8.15 2.19
C GLY A 60 4.89 8.67 2.47
N ASN A 61 5.09 9.09 3.72
CA ASN A 61 6.28 9.80 4.19
C ASN A 61 6.81 9.18 5.50
N ASP A 62 7.69 8.18 5.43
CA ASP A 62 8.24 7.49 6.61
C ASP A 62 9.69 7.05 6.36
N ILE A 63 10.53 7.17 7.39
CA ILE A 63 11.95 6.77 7.34
C ILE A 63 12.15 5.27 7.14
N HIS A 64 11.16 4.44 7.47
CA HIS A 64 11.21 2.98 7.33
C HIS A 64 10.47 2.47 6.09
N GLY A 65 10.11 3.36 5.16
CA GLY A 65 9.36 3.03 3.95
C GLY A 65 7.97 3.66 3.95
N GLY A 66 7.84 4.80 3.25
CA GLY A 66 6.58 5.55 3.17
C GLY A 66 5.43 4.79 2.48
N GLY A 67 5.70 3.82 1.61
CA GLY A 67 4.64 3.10 0.89
C GLY A 67 4.02 1.98 1.74
N ILE A 68 4.77 0.89 1.89
CA ILE A 68 4.38 -0.29 2.64
C ILE A 68 5.46 -0.57 3.67
N LYS A 69 5.07 -0.63 4.95
CA LYS A 69 5.93 -1.01 6.06
C LYS A 69 5.54 -2.42 6.53
N VAL A 70 6.49 -3.36 6.47
CA VAL A 70 6.31 -4.75 6.90
C VAL A 70 7.24 -5.03 8.08
N SER A 71 6.73 -5.60 9.18
CA SER A 71 7.54 -5.92 10.36
C SER A 71 7.08 -7.21 11.03
N GLY A 72 8.00 -8.17 11.20
CA GLY A 72 7.70 -9.47 11.83
C GLY A 72 6.58 -10.23 11.10
N ALA A 73 6.52 -10.12 9.78
CA ALA A 73 5.38 -10.54 8.98
C ALA A 73 5.85 -11.15 7.65
N ALA A 74 5.06 -12.07 7.11
CA ALA A 74 5.32 -12.73 5.82
C ALA A 74 4.12 -12.64 4.86
N PRO A 75 3.64 -11.42 4.51
CA PRO A 75 2.49 -11.26 3.63
C PRO A 75 2.86 -11.51 2.17
N VAL A 76 1.84 -11.73 1.33
CA VAL A 76 2.01 -11.65 -0.13
C VAL A 76 1.71 -10.24 -0.63
N ILE A 77 2.69 -9.59 -1.24
CA ILE A 77 2.56 -8.27 -1.87
C ILE A 77 2.66 -8.49 -3.38
N ALA A 78 1.56 -8.29 -4.11
CA ALA A 78 1.49 -8.62 -5.54
C ALA A 78 0.76 -7.55 -6.35
N ASN A 79 1.13 -7.40 -7.63
CA ASN A 79 0.40 -6.55 -8.59
C ASN A 79 0.10 -5.11 -8.12
N ASN A 80 0.98 -4.54 -7.29
CA ASN A 80 0.82 -3.19 -6.79
C ASN A 80 1.69 -2.23 -7.59
N THR A 81 1.20 -1.01 -7.79
CA THR A 81 2.01 0.12 -8.24
C THR A 81 2.39 0.96 -7.02
N ILE A 82 3.67 0.92 -6.62
CA ILE A 82 4.17 1.66 -5.46
C ILE A 82 4.93 2.90 -5.95
N ARG A 83 4.40 4.10 -5.74
CA ARG A 83 4.95 5.34 -6.31
C ARG A 83 4.86 6.53 -5.38
N ASN A 84 5.73 7.52 -5.55
CA ASN A 84 5.69 8.79 -4.81
C ASN A 84 5.67 8.61 -3.28
N ASN A 85 6.41 7.62 -2.80
CA ASN A 85 6.65 7.38 -1.38
C ASN A 85 8.08 7.74 -1.06
N GLY A 86 8.36 8.21 0.15
CA GLY A 86 9.72 8.50 0.56
C GLY A 86 9.83 8.92 2.01
N TYR A 87 10.91 9.61 2.32
CA TYR A 87 11.05 10.40 3.54
C TYR A 87 11.36 11.85 3.14
N LYS A 88 10.59 12.79 3.67
CA LYS A 88 10.81 14.23 3.57
C LYS A 88 10.81 14.78 4.97
N LEU A 89 11.94 15.35 5.37
CA LEU A 89 12.02 16.24 6.54
C LEU A 89 11.02 17.39 6.32
N SER A 90 10.40 17.86 7.41
CA SER A 90 9.46 18.99 7.36
C SER A 90 10.12 20.22 6.73
N ALA A 91 9.29 21.17 6.26
CA ALA A 91 9.56 22.26 5.33
C ALA A 91 10.76 23.23 5.59
N LEU A 92 11.67 22.92 6.51
CA LEU A 92 12.96 23.60 6.67
C LEU A 92 14.01 23.10 5.67
N ASP A 93 13.82 21.95 5.03
CA ASP A 93 14.83 21.31 4.16
C ASP A 93 14.53 21.42 2.65
N SER A 94 13.44 22.11 2.27
CA SER A 94 13.10 22.34 0.84
C SER A 94 13.97 23.38 0.15
N ASN A 95 14.89 24.02 0.87
CA ASN A 95 15.83 25.01 0.35
C ASN A 95 17.24 24.44 0.06
N LEU A 96 17.41 23.11 0.15
CA LEU A 96 18.69 22.44 -0.14
C LEU A 96 18.54 21.41 -1.26
N ARG A 97 18.06 21.84 -2.43
CA ARG A 97 18.26 21.15 -3.73
C ARG A 97 18.33 22.15 -4.86
#